data_AF-A0A7C6A4H0-F1
#
_entry.id   AF-A0A7C6A4H0-F1
#
_cell.length_a   1.000
_cell.length_b   1.000
_cell.length_c   1.000
_cell.angle_alpha   90.00
_cell.angle_beta   90.00
_cell.angle_gamma   90.00
#
_symmetry.space_group_name_H-M   'P 1'
#
loop_
_entity.id
_entity.type
_entity.pdbx_description
1 polymer ?
#
loop_
_entity_poly.entity_id
_entity_poly.type
_entity_poly.pdbx_seq_one_letter_code
_entity_poly.pdbx_strand_id
1 'polypeptide(L)'
;MRGLEERRGCGWKSAQAASKGRPVWVRNGVVAMRCPKSVISGESAALVEAYWAWKLLGGMKLEEMEARQAHAFLILERETARLHGEK
;
A
#
# COMPACT_ATOMS: atom_id res chain seq x y z
N MET A 1 -29.91 -0.46 11.11
CA MET A 1 -28.56 -0.71 10.56
C MET A 1 -28.48 -0.19 9.12
N ARG A 2 -28.09 1.07 8.91
CA ARG A 2 -27.59 1.59 7.62
C ARG A 2 -26.63 2.72 7.97
N GLY A 3 -25.35 2.61 7.61
CA GLY A 3 -24.39 3.65 8.01
C GLY A 3 -22.91 3.28 7.99
N LEU A 4 -22.52 2.11 7.49
CA LEU A 4 -21.10 1.76 7.27
C LEU A 4 -20.73 1.64 5.78
N GLU A 5 -21.72 1.71 4.88
CA GLU A 5 -21.50 1.69 3.41
C GLU A 5 -20.87 2.98 2.88
N GLU A 6 -20.76 4.01 3.72
CA GLU A 6 -20.12 5.27 3.39
C GLU A 6 -18.71 5.38 4.00
N ARG A 7 -17.94 4.28 3.99
CA ARG A 7 -16.51 4.31 4.32
C ARG A 7 -15.78 5.15 3.27
N ARG A 8 -15.62 6.42 3.61
CA ARG A 8 -15.11 7.53 2.81
C ARG A 8 -13.89 7.10 1.97
N GLY A 9 -14.13 6.98 0.67
CA GLY A 9 -13.09 7.01 -0.35
C GLY A 9 -12.37 8.35 -0.30
N CYS A 10 -11.06 8.31 -0.54
CA CYS A 10 -10.00 9.30 -0.46
C CYS A 10 -10.22 10.64 -1.21
N GLY A 11 -11.45 11.08 -1.45
CA GLY A 11 -11.76 12.31 -2.17
C GLY A 11 -12.54 13.31 -1.31
N TRP A 12 -12.27 14.60 -1.51
CA TRP A 12 -13.20 15.66 -1.15
C TRP A 12 -14.51 15.46 -1.93
N LYS A 13 -15.58 15.12 -1.23
CA LYS A 13 -16.91 14.96 -1.83
C LYS A 13 -17.52 16.34 -2.06
N SER A 14 -17.49 16.84 -3.31
CA SER A 14 -18.67 17.52 -3.84
C SER A 14 -19.46 16.47 -4.62
N ALA A 15 -20.78 16.41 -4.38
CA ALA A 15 -21.68 15.31 -4.72
C ALA A 15 -21.86 15.02 -6.24
N GLN A 16 -21.01 15.56 -7.11
CA GLN A 16 -21.26 15.65 -8.55
C GLN A 16 -20.10 15.18 -9.44
N ALA A 17 -18.99 14.69 -8.88
CA ALA A 17 -17.79 14.33 -9.67
C ALA A 17 -17.61 12.81 -9.86
N ALA A 18 -18.70 12.06 -10.01
CA ALA A 18 -18.66 10.66 -10.47
C ALA A 18 -18.50 10.56 -12.00
N SER A 19 -17.71 11.45 -12.61
CA SER A 19 -17.42 11.43 -14.05
C SER A 19 -15.98 10.98 -14.28
N LYS A 20 -15.86 9.92 -15.08
CA LYS A 20 -14.68 9.40 -15.80
C LYS A 20 -13.36 10.16 -15.55
N GLY A 21 -12.45 9.51 -14.82
CA GLY A 21 -11.02 9.71 -15.02
C GLY A 21 -10.37 10.91 -14.34
N ARG A 22 -10.77 11.29 -13.11
CA ARG A 22 -9.98 12.23 -12.29
C ARG A 22 -9.01 11.49 -11.36
N PRO A 23 -7.71 11.83 -11.34
CA PRO A 23 -6.78 11.25 -10.38
C PRO A 23 -7.19 11.65 -8.96
N VAL A 24 -7.32 10.67 -8.07
CA VAL A 24 -7.68 10.88 -6.67
C VAL A 24 -6.48 10.86 -5.73
N TRP A 25 -5.33 10.38 -6.21
CA TRP A 25 -4.06 10.40 -5.49
C TRP A 25 -2.90 10.42 -6.49
N VAL A 26 -1.90 11.27 -6.24
CA VAL A 26 -0.67 11.38 -7.03
C VAL A 26 0.52 11.56 -6.10
N ARG A 27 1.56 10.74 -6.26
CA ARG A 27 2.84 10.90 -5.55
C ARG A 27 3.95 10.18 -6.31
N ASN A 28 5.14 10.79 -6.39
CA ASN A 28 6.36 10.17 -6.96
C ASN A 28 6.13 9.47 -8.32
N GLY A 29 5.43 10.13 -9.26
CA GLY A 29 5.14 9.56 -10.58
C GLY A 29 4.05 8.49 -10.62
N VAL A 30 3.48 8.10 -9.48
CA VAL A 30 2.35 7.16 -9.41
C VAL A 30 1.03 7.94 -9.36
N VAL A 31 0.08 7.55 -10.21
CA VAL A 31 -1.25 8.16 -10.33
C VAL A 31 -2.33 7.11 -10.08
N ALA A 32 -3.22 7.36 -9.11
CA ALA A 32 -4.36 6.49 -8.84
C ALA A 32 -5.66 7.19 -9.22
N MET A 33 -6.45 6.54 -10.08
CA MET A 33 -7.78 7.00 -10.50
C MET A 33 -8.89 6.52 -9.56
N ARG A 34 -8.57 5.59 -8.67
CA ARG A 34 -9.42 5.07 -7.60
C ARG A 34 -8.72 5.24 -6.27
N CYS A 35 -9.50 5.42 -5.20
CA CYS A 35 -8.94 5.67 -3.87
C CYS A 35 -8.06 4.50 -3.43
N PRO A 36 -6.76 4.71 -3.16
CA PRO A 36 -5.87 3.62 -2.79
C PRO A 36 -6.23 2.98 -1.44
N LYS A 37 -7.01 3.67 -0.59
CA LYS A 37 -7.49 3.12 0.70
C LYS A 37 -8.42 1.91 0.54
N SER A 38 -9.04 1.70 -0.63
CA SER A 38 -9.80 0.47 -0.88
C SER A 38 -8.93 -0.72 -1.30
N VAL A 39 -7.67 -0.48 -1.66
CA VAL A 39 -6.72 -1.54 -2.06
C VAL A 39 -5.64 -1.82 -1.01
N ILE A 40 -5.33 -0.84 -0.16
CA ILE A 40 -4.39 -1.02 0.96
C ILE A 40 -5.17 -1.58 2.15
N SER A 41 -5.01 -2.87 2.43
CA SER A 41 -5.54 -3.50 3.64
C SER A 41 -4.66 -3.19 4.85
N GLY A 42 -5.22 -3.34 6.06
CA GLY A 42 -4.43 -3.25 7.29
C GLY A 42 -3.30 -4.28 7.35
N GLU A 43 -3.54 -5.47 6.79
CA GLU A 43 -2.52 -6.53 6.68
C GLU A 43 -1.35 -6.08 5.79
N SER A 44 -1.63 -5.46 4.64
CA SER A 44 -0.58 -4.94 3.76
C SER A 44 0.22 -3.83 4.43
N ALA A 45 -0.42 -2.93 5.17
CA ALA A 45 0.27 -1.88 5.91
C ALA A 45 1.19 -2.46 7.01
N ALA A 46 0.69 -3.43 7.78
CA ALA A 46 1.47 -4.10 8.82
C ALA A 46 2.70 -4.83 8.25
N LEU A 47 2.58 -5.46 7.08
CA LEU A 47 3.71 -6.13 6.42
C LEU A 47 4.80 -5.13 5.98
N VAL A 48 4.42 -3.95 5.51
CA VAL A 48 5.37 -2.89 5.15
C VAL A 48 6.12 -2.40 6.38
N GLU A 49 5.42 -2.14 7.48
CA GLU A 49 6.05 -1.71 8.74
C GLU A 49 6.99 -2.79 9.31
N ALA A 50 6.53 -4.05 9.32
CA ALA A 50 7.32 -5.19 9.76
C ALA A 50 8.59 -5.37 8.91
N TYR A 51 8.49 -5.17 7.59
CA TYR A 51 9.65 -5.21 6.70
C TYR A 51 10.69 -4.13 7.04
N TRP A 52 10.26 -2.89 7.27
CA TRP A 52 11.18 -1.82 7.68
C TRP A 52 11.84 -2.09 9.02
N ALA A 53 11.09 -2.60 10.00
CA ALA A 53 11.64 -3.03 11.27
C ALA A 53 12.66 -4.16 11.10
N TRP A 54 12.36 -5.14 10.25
CA TRP A 54 13.27 -6.25 9.93
C TRP A 54 14.57 -5.76 9.27
N LYS A 55 14.49 -4.82 8.31
CA LYS A 55 15.69 -4.19 7.71
C LYS A 55 16.53 -3.45 8.74
N LEU A 56 15.89 -2.73 9.67
CA LEU A 56 16.57 -1.92 10.67
C LEU A 56 17.29 -2.78 11.72
N LEU A 57 16.68 -3.89 12.14
CA LEU A 57 17.17 -4.74 13.22
C LEU A 57 18.17 -5.82 12.75
N GLY A 58 18.56 -5.83 11.47
CA GLY A 58 19.51 -6.81 10.92
C GLY A 58 18.89 -8.14 10.48
N GLY A 59 17.57 -8.29 10.65
CA GLY A 59 16.76 -9.35 10.09
C GLY A 59 16.86 -10.74 10.75
N MET A 60 15.73 -11.45 10.79
CA MET A 60 15.68 -12.91 10.96
C MET A 60 15.71 -13.61 9.59
N LYS A 61 16.06 -14.89 9.55
CA LYS A 61 16.12 -15.65 8.30
C LYS A 61 14.72 -15.78 7.68
N LEU A 62 14.61 -15.74 6.36
CA LEU A 62 13.30 -15.85 5.68
C LEU A 62 12.67 -17.22 5.91
N GLU A 63 13.48 -18.25 6.10
CA GLU A 63 13.07 -19.63 6.39
C GLU A 63 12.42 -19.77 7.78
N GLU A 64 12.65 -18.81 8.67
CA GLU A 64 12.07 -18.77 10.02
C GLU A 64 10.74 -18.00 10.05
N MET A 65 10.30 -17.45 8.91
CA MET A 65 9.06 -16.68 8.78
C MET A 65 7.92 -17.53 8.21
N GLU A 66 6.69 -17.12 8.51
CA GLU A 66 5.51 -17.60 7.80
C GLU A 66 5.63 -17.35 6.30
N ALA A 67 5.20 -18.32 5.49
CA ALA A 67 5.35 -18.26 4.03
C ALA A 67 4.77 -16.98 3.40
N ARG A 68 3.65 -16.49 3.94
CA ARG A 68 3.02 -15.23 3.49
C ARG A 68 3.91 -14.01 3.78
N GLN A 69 4.54 -13.97 4.95
CA GLN A 69 5.40 -12.86 5.35
C GLN A 69 6.71 -12.89 4.56
N ALA A 70 7.33 -14.06 4.40
CA ALA A 70 8.53 -14.22 3.58
C ALA A 70 8.28 -13.76 2.14
N HIS A 71 7.17 -14.18 1.53
CA HIS A 71 6.78 -13.74 0.19
C HIS A 71 6.58 -12.21 0.12
N ALA A 72 5.88 -11.62 1.08
CA ALA A 72 5.70 -10.17 1.14
C ALA A 72 7.05 -9.42 1.22
N PHE A 73 7.98 -9.92 2.03
CA PHE A 73 9.30 -9.30 2.18
C PHE A 73 10.13 -9.40 0.90
N LEU A 74 10.08 -10.53 0.20
CA LEU A 74 10.75 -10.69 -1.11
C LEU A 74 10.21 -9.70 -2.16
N ILE A 75 8.89 -9.47 -2.19
CA ILE A 75 8.29 -8.45 -3.06
C ILE A 75 8.82 -7.06 -2.69
N LEU A 76 8.83 -6.74 -1.39
CA LEU A 76 9.27 -5.44 -0.90
C LEU A 76 10.76 -5.19 -1.15
N GLU A 77 11.63 -6.20 -1.02
CA GLU A 77 13.04 -6.13 -1.40
C GLU A 77 13.20 -5.73 -2.87
N ARG A 78 12.52 -6.46 -3.77
CA ARG A 78 12.57 -6.20 -5.21
C ARG A 78 12.13 -4.77 -5.54
N GLU A 79 10.99 -4.34 -5.01
CA GLU A 79 10.46 -3.01 -5.29
C GLU A 79 11.31 -1.90 -4.65
N THR A 80 11.83 -2.13 -3.44
CA THR A 80 12.73 -1.18 -2.78
C THR A 80 14.02 -1.02 -3.57
N ALA A 81 14.63 -2.13 -4.01
CA ALA A 81 15.81 -2.11 -4.86
C ALA A 81 15.54 -1.39 -6.20
N ARG A 82 14.38 -1.63 -6.83
CA ARG A 82 13.96 -0.93 -8.05
C ARG A 82 13.87 0.58 -7.82
N LEU A 83 13.19 1.02 -6.75
CA LEU A 83 13.03 2.44 -6.42
C LEU A 83 14.36 3.13 -6.08
N HIS A 84 15.31 2.43 -5.46
CA HIS A 84 16.64 2.97 -5.17
C HIS A 84 17.57 2.97 -6.39
N GLY A 85 17.42 2.03 -7.32
CA GLY A 85 18.18 1.97 -8.57
C GLY A 85 17.68 2.91 -9.67
N GLU A 86 16.43 3.37 -9.59
CA GLU A 86 15.83 4.37 -10.49
C GLU A 86 16.19 5.83 -10.12
N LYS A 87 17.14 6.03 -9.19
CA LYS A 87 17.51 7.36 -8.66
C LYS A 87 18.72 7.98 -9.36
#